data_AF-A0A8T2IK32-F1
#
_entry.id   AF-A0A8T2IK32-F1
#
_cell.length_a   1.000
_cell.length_b   1.000
_cell.length_c   1.000
_cell.angle_alpha   90.00
_cell.angle_beta   90.00
_cell.angle_gamma   90.00
#
_symmetry.space_group_name_H-M   'P 1'
#
loop_
_entity.id
_entity.type
_entity.pdbx_description
1 polymer ?
#
loop_
_entity_poly.entity_id
_entity_poly.type
_entity_poly.pdbx_seq_one_letter_code
_entity_poly.pdbx_strand_id
1 'polypeptide(L)' 'KLIPRHQFIFTVNQYFQEPVIPEPDPVRNLEEKFPNIPPAAMNFMKAVAVNPDDRYTCERSWKATTQAARESQEEKPKA' A
#
# COMPACT_ATOMS: atom_id res chain seq x y z
N LYS A 1 7.80 -3.76 -8.54
CA LYS A 1 8.47 -3.09 -9.67
C LYS A 1 7.69 -1.85 -10.06
N LEU A 2 8.35 -0.77 -10.52
CA LEU A 2 7.67 0.44 -11.00
C LEU A 2 6.89 0.14 -12.30
N ILE A 3 5.80 0.88 -12.53
CA ILE A 3 5.08 0.82 -13.81
C ILE A 3 5.90 1.49 -14.93
N PRO A 4 5.70 1.10 -16.21
CA PRO A 4 6.51 1.60 -17.34
C PRO A 4 6.57 3.12 -17.44
N ARG A 5 5.43 3.80 -17.18
CA ARG A 5 5.37 5.27 -17.19
C ARG A 5 6.32 5.92 -16.17
N HIS A 6 6.40 5.38 -14.96
CA HIS A 6 7.29 5.90 -13.92
C HIS A 6 8.75 5.64 -14.23
N GLN A 7 9.08 4.47 -14.80
CA GLN A 7 10.43 4.16 -15.25
C GLN A 7 10.90 5.14 -16.32
N PHE A 8 10.07 5.38 -17.35
CA PHE A 8 10.40 6.31 -18.42
C PHE A 8 10.67 7.73 -17.89
N ILE A 9 9.77 8.27 -17.05
CA ILE A 9 9.93 9.61 -16.48
C ILE A 9 11.21 9.69 -15.65
N PHE A 10 11.54 8.65 -14.88
CA PHE A 10 12.77 8.61 -14.11
C PHE A 10 14.01 8.68 -15.01
N THR A 11 14.04 7.89 -16.09
CA THR A 11 15.21 7.81 -16.99
C THR A 11 15.47 9.08 -17.80
N VAL A 12 14.43 9.85 -18.15
CA VAL A 12 14.58 11.06 -19.00
C VAL A 12 14.69 12.34 -18.18
N ASN A 13 14.58 12.26 -16.86
CA ASN A 13 14.62 13.42 -15.99
C ASN A 13 16.08 13.81 -15.69
N GLN A 14 16.47 15.03 -16.09
CA GLN A 14 17.81 15.59 -15.92
C GLN A 14 18.30 15.62 -14.46
N TYR A 15 17.39 15.61 -13.48
CA TYR A 15 17.76 15.55 -12.06
C TYR A 15 18.32 14.17 -11.66
N PHE A 16 17.96 13.11 -12.38
CA PHE A 16 18.28 11.72 -12.03
C PHE A 16 19.27 11.06 -13.01
N GLN A 17 20.23 11.81 -13.57
CA GLN A 17 21.15 11.25 -14.58
C GLN A 17 22.15 10.21 -14.04
N GLU A 18 22.58 10.33 -12.79
CA GLU A 18 23.50 9.40 -12.15
C GLU A 18 22.83 8.36 -11.23
N PRO A 19 21.76 8.68 -10.49
CA PRO A 19 21.13 7.72 -9.58
C PRO A 19 20.47 6.55 -10.33
N VAL A 20 20.83 5.33 -9.96
CA VAL A 20 20.14 4.11 -10.38
C VAL A 20 19.14 3.71 -9.31
N ILE A 21 17.92 3.34 -9.71
CA ILE A 21 16.95 2.74 -8.80
C ILE A 21 17.52 1.38 -8.37
N PRO A 22 17.75 1.14 -7.06
CA PRO A 22 18.30 -0.13 -6.61
C PRO A 22 17.35 -1.29 -6.93
N GLU A 23 17.93 -2.45 -7.22
CA GLU A 23 17.14 -3.68 -7.35
C GLU A 23 16.44 -3.97 -6.01
N PRO A 24 15.14 -4.28 -6.03
CA PRO A 24 14.42 -4.54 -4.79
C PRO A 24 14.89 -5.85 -4.15
N ASP A 25 14.94 -5.86 -2.82
CA ASP A 25 14.93 -7.09 -2.02
C ASP A 25 13.78 -8.03 -2.47
N PRO A 26 13.82 -9.33 -2.12
CA PRO A 26 12.69 -10.22 -2.32
C PRO A 26 11.40 -9.54 -1.86
N VAL A 27 10.42 -9.48 -2.77
CA VAL A 27 9.18 -8.73 -2.55
C VAL A 27 8.49 -9.31 -1.33
N ARG A 28 8.55 -8.59 -0.21
CA ARG A 28 7.75 -8.87 0.97
C ARG A 28 6.38 -8.23 0.81
N ASN A 29 5.32 -9.00 1.03
CA ASN A 29 3.97 -8.44 1.08
C ASN A 29 3.78 -7.60 2.36
N LEU A 30 2.71 -6.81 2.42
CA LEU A 30 2.47 -5.91 3.55
C LEU A 30 2.21 -6.71 4.83
N GLU A 31 1.57 -7.87 4.70
CA GLU A 31 1.26 -8.80 5.77
C GLU A 31 2.52 -9.36 6.44
N GLU A 32 3.53 -9.76 5.66
CA GLU A 32 4.82 -10.23 6.15
C GLU A 32 5.63 -9.11 6.80
N LYS A 33 5.55 -7.89 6.27
CA LYS A 33 6.26 -6.74 6.84
C LYS A 33 5.63 -6.26 8.15
N PHE A 34 4.32 -6.39 8.29
CA PHE A 34 3.54 -5.90 9.42
C PHE A 34 2.60 -6.98 9.98
N PRO A 35 3.13 -8.07 10.56
CA PRO A 35 2.33 -9.24 10.93
C PRO A 35 1.29 -8.96 12.03
N ASN A 36 1.53 -7.95 12.88
CA ASN A 36 0.70 -7.64 14.04
C ASN A 36 -0.11 -6.35 13.89
N ILE A 37 -0.22 -5.80 12.68
CA ILE A 37 -0.96 -4.56 12.48
C ILE A 37 -2.48 -4.81 12.54
N PRO A 38 -3.28 -3.90 13.12
CA PRO A 38 -4.73 -4.05 13.12
C PRO A 38 -5.31 -4.24 11.71
N PRO A 39 -6.35 -5.09 11.51
CA PRO A 39 -6.94 -5.34 10.20
C PRO A 39 -7.41 -4.06 9.49
N ALA A 40 -7.97 -3.12 10.24
CA ALA A 40 -8.38 -1.81 9.73
C ALA A 40 -7.19 -1.03 9.14
N ALA A 41 -6.05 -1.01 9.83
CA ALA A 41 -4.84 -0.35 9.36
C ALA A 41 -4.20 -1.11 8.17
N MET A 42 -4.26 -2.45 8.15
CA MET A 42 -3.84 -3.23 6.98
C MET A 42 -4.66 -2.87 5.74
N ASN A 43 -5.98 -2.80 5.87
CA ASN A 43 -6.86 -2.44 4.77
C ASN A 43 -6.64 -1.02 4.27
N PHE A 44 -6.30 -0.10 5.16
CA PHE A 44 -5.88 1.25 4.78
C PHE A 44 -4.56 1.23 3.98
N MET A 45 -3.54 0.48 4.43
CA MET A 45 -2.25 0.40 3.73
C MET A 45 -2.37 -0.20 2.32
N LYS A 46 -3.34 -1.11 2.11
CA LYS A 46 -3.65 -1.66 0.78
C LYS A 46 -4.17 -0.62 -0.21
N ALA A 47 -4.62 0.56 0.23
CA ALA A 47 -4.97 1.66 -0.66
C ALA A 47 -3.74 2.27 -1.36
N VAL A 48 -2.53 1.99 -0.88
CA VAL A 48 -1.27 2.49 -1.45
C VAL A 48 -0.81 1.58 -2.58
N ALA A 49 -0.96 2.05 -3.82
CA ALA A 49 -0.51 1.35 -5.02
C ALA A 49 0.55 2.15 -5.78
N VAL A 50 1.49 1.42 -6.40
CA VAL A 50 2.51 1.98 -7.30
C VAL A 50 1.86 2.65 -8.51
N ASN A 51 0.83 2.01 -9.07
CA ASN A 51 -0.01 2.61 -10.09
C ASN A 51 -1.05 3.54 -9.44
N PRO A 52 -1.13 4.82 -9.83
CA PRO A 52 -2.13 5.74 -9.29
C PRO A 52 -3.57 5.28 -9.51
N ASP A 53 -3.86 4.60 -10.63
CA ASP A 53 -5.22 4.19 -10.99
C ASP A 53 -5.74 3.03 -10.12
N ASP A 54 -4.83 2.26 -9.52
CA ASP A 54 -5.16 1.14 -8.62
C ASP A 54 -5.38 1.62 -7.18
N ARG A 55 -5.15 2.91 -6.88
CA ARG A 55 -5.36 3.46 -5.54
C ARG A 55 -6.85 3.57 -5.24
N TYR A 56 -7.17 3.42 -3.96
CA TYR A 56 -8.54 3.64 -3.53
C TYR A 56 -8.82 5.14 -3.43
N THR A 57 -10.05 5.52 -3.76
CA THR A 57 -10.54 6.86 -3.44
C THR A 57 -10.59 7.05 -1.92
N CYS A 58 -10.62 8.30 -1.46
CA CYS A 58 -10.78 8.60 -0.03
C CYS A 58 -12.02 7.92 0.55
N GLU A 59 -13.13 7.94 -0.18
CA GLU A 59 -14.38 7.30 0.23
C GLU A 59 -14.24 5.77 0.33
N ARG A 60 -13.63 5.12 -0.67
CA ARG A 60 -13.43 3.67 -0.66
C ARG A 60 -12.48 3.25 0.47
N SER A 61 -11.42 4.02 0.71
CA SER A 61 -10.47 3.78 1.80
C SER A 61 -11.13 3.90 3.17
N TRP A 62 -11.97 4.94 3.35
CA TRP A 62 -12.74 5.14 4.57
C TRP A 62 -13.71 3.97 4.84
N LYS A 63 -14.46 3.55 3.83
CA LYS A 63 -15.40 2.41 3.92
C LYS A 63 -14.66 1.11 4.30
N ALA A 64 -13.57 0.79 3.61
CA ALA A 64 -12.79 -0.43 3.89
C ALA A 64 -12.17 -0.45 5.29
N THR A 65 -11.70 0.71 5.78
CA THR A 65 -11.08 0.83 7.10
C THR A 65 -12.12 0.72 8.22
N THR A 66 -13.25 1.43 8.07
CA THR A 66 -14.31 1.45 9.08
C THR A 66 -15.05 0.11 9.19
N GLN A 67 -15.30 -0.57 8.07
CA GLN A 67 -15.90 -1.91 8.09
C GLN A 67 -15.04 -2.90 8.88
N ALA A 68 -13.75 -2.98 8.57
CA ALA A 68 -12.83 -3.88 9.27
C ALA A 68 -12.66 -3.53 10.75
N ALA A 69 -12.74 -2.24 11.11
CA ALA A 69 -12.72 -1.82 12.50
C ALA A 69 -13.95 -2.29 13.27
N ARG A 70 -15.13 -2.32 12.65
CA ARG A 70 -16.38 -2.80 13.26
C ARG A 70 -16.34 -4.30 13.47
N GLU A 71 -15.92 -5.06 12.47
CA GLU A 71 -15.78 -6.53 12.54
C GLU A 71 -14.80 -6.93 13.66
N SER A 72 -13.68 -6.20 13.80
CA SER A 72 -12.70 -6.43 14.87
C SER A 72 -13.24 -6.16 16.29
N GLN A 73 -14.31 -5.39 16.44
CA GLN A 73 -14.96 -5.14 17.72
C GLN A 73 -16.01 -6.21 18.06
N GLU A 74 -16.63 -6.80 17.04
CA GLU A 74 -17.69 -7.81 17.19
C GLU A 74 -17.10 -9.19 17.53
N GLU A 75 -15.86 -9.46 17.12
CA GLU A 75 -15.13 -10.70 17.41
C GLU A 75 -14.52 -10.76 18.82
N LYS A 76 -14.50 -9.65 19.56
CA LYS A 76 -14.11 -9.68 20.98
C LYS A 76 -15.26 -10.28 21.79
N PRO A 77 -15.08 -11.43 22.47
CA PRO A 77 -16.16 -12.04 23.24
C PRO A 77 -16.62 -11.05 24.32
N LYS A 78 -17.93 -10.85 24.42
CA LYS A 78 -18.54 -10.22 25.60
C LYS A 78 -18.12 -11.04 26.82
N ALA A 79 -17.34 -10.41 27.70
CA ALA A 79 -16.99 -10.95 29.01
C ALA A 79 -18.25 -11.13 29.88
#